data_AF-A0A2G2WWH4-F1
#
_entry.id   AF-A0A2G2WWH4-F1
#
_cell.length_a   1.000
_cell.length_b   1.000
_cell.length_c   1.000
_cell.angle_alpha   90.00
_cell.angle_beta   90.00
_cell.angle_gamma   90.00
#
_symmetry.space_group_name_H-M   'P 1'
#
loop_
_entity.id
_entity.type
_entity.pdbx_description
1 polymer ?
#
loop_
_entity_poly.entity_id
_entity_poly.type
_entity_poly.pdbx_seq_one_letter_code
_entity_poly.pdbx_strand_id
1 'polypeptide(L)'
;MLDIDTDDGTALTLRRLVEEEACDLSGEDFAHFMDHLYERITTFLDSNEVSENLGALRAIDELIDVTISENASKVAKFSNYMRATFETKRDPEILVLASKVLGHLARSGDAMTADEVERQVKAALE
;
A
#
# COMPACT_ATOMS: atom_id res chain seq x y z
N MET A 1 -10.22 -1.89 30.51
CA MET A 1 -9.00 -2.52 29.97
C MET A 1 -9.42 -3.73 29.17
N LEU A 2 -9.78 -3.49 27.92
CA LEU A 2 -9.79 -4.45 26.82
C LEU A 2 -9.50 -3.58 25.59
N ASP A 3 -8.21 -3.50 25.27
CA ASP A 3 -7.65 -2.95 24.06
C ASP A 3 -7.51 -4.10 23.04
N ILE A 4 -7.57 -3.75 21.75
CA ILE A 4 -7.21 -4.56 20.57
C ILE A 4 -8.31 -5.59 20.23
N ASP A 5 -9.05 -5.49 19.11
CA ASP A 5 -8.56 -5.88 17.77
C ASP A 5 -9.64 -5.63 16.68
N THR A 6 -9.96 -4.38 16.34
CA THR A 6 -11.02 -4.07 15.35
C THR A 6 -10.50 -3.64 13.98
N ASP A 7 -9.18 -3.58 13.79
CA ASP A 7 -8.56 -3.10 12.53
C ASP A 7 -7.97 -4.24 11.69
N ASP A 8 -7.64 -5.39 12.31
CA ASP A 8 -6.98 -6.53 11.65
C ASP A 8 -7.96 -7.35 10.79
N GLY A 9 -9.26 -7.30 11.09
CA GLY A 9 -10.29 -8.03 10.34
C GLY A 9 -10.54 -7.51 8.92
N THR A 10 -10.36 -6.22 8.68
CA THR A 10 -10.60 -5.60 7.36
C THR A 10 -9.40 -5.74 6.41
N ALA A 11 -8.18 -5.71 6.95
CA ALA A 11 -6.95 -5.81 6.16
C ALA A 11 -6.74 -7.24 5.64
N LEU A 12 -6.92 -8.25 6.51
CA LEU A 12 -6.95 -9.67 6.13
C LEU A 12 -8.02 -10.01 5.07
N THR A 13 -9.05 -9.17 4.93
CA THR A 13 -10.09 -9.36 3.91
C THR A 13 -9.61 -8.98 2.51
N LEU A 14 -8.80 -7.91 2.36
CA LEU A 14 -8.40 -7.43 1.04
C LEU A 14 -7.41 -8.39 0.39
N ARG A 15 -6.35 -8.79 1.11
CA ARG A 15 -5.37 -9.74 0.58
C ARG A 15 -6.04 -11.02 0.09
N ARG A 16 -6.89 -11.60 0.94
CA ARG A 16 -7.64 -12.81 0.63
C ARG A 16 -8.55 -12.63 -0.58
N LEU A 17 -9.25 -11.51 -0.68
CA LEU A 17 -10.09 -11.18 -1.84
C LEU A 17 -9.25 -11.15 -3.12
N VAL A 18 -8.10 -10.47 -3.12
CA VAL A 18 -7.24 -10.42 -4.32
C VAL A 18 -6.71 -11.80 -4.69
N GLU A 19 -6.34 -12.63 -3.72
CA GLU A 19 -5.90 -14.01 -3.96
C GLU A 19 -7.03 -14.91 -4.50
N GLU A 20 -8.26 -14.76 -4.00
CA GLU A 20 -9.45 -15.47 -4.49
C GLU A 20 -9.80 -15.05 -5.92
N GLU A 21 -9.88 -13.75 -6.19
CA GLU A 21 -10.16 -13.23 -7.54
C GLU A 21 -9.05 -13.59 -8.54
N ALA A 22 -7.78 -13.65 -8.12
CA ALA A 22 -6.68 -14.11 -8.97
C ALA A 22 -6.81 -15.59 -9.38
N CYS A 23 -7.49 -16.41 -8.57
CA CYS A 23 -7.76 -17.81 -8.86
C CYS A 23 -9.00 -18.00 -9.75
N ASP A 24 -10.02 -17.15 -9.56
CA ASP A 24 -11.33 -17.31 -10.18
C ASP A 24 -11.48 -16.56 -11.51
N LEU A 25 -10.77 -15.44 -11.69
CA LEU A 25 -10.88 -14.58 -12.88
C LEU A 25 -9.93 -14.99 -13.99
N SER A 26 -10.30 -14.62 -15.23
CA SER A 26 -9.36 -14.63 -16.35
C SER A 26 -8.28 -13.56 -16.14
N GLY A 27 -7.14 -13.69 -16.83
CA GLY A 27 -6.06 -12.70 -16.71
C GLY A 27 -6.46 -11.27 -17.09
N GLU A 28 -7.39 -11.10 -18.05
CA GLU A 28 -7.92 -9.80 -18.46
C GLU A 28 -8.87 -9.22 -17.41
N ASP A 29 -9.79 -10.03 -16.89
CA ASP A 29 -10.72 -9.60 -15.84
C ASP A 29 -9.99 -9.26 -14.54
N PHE A 30 -8.97 -10.03 -14.18
CA PHE A 30 -8.12 -9.76 -13.02
C PHE A 30 -7.32 -8.47 -13.20
N ALA A 31 -6.80 -8.20 -14.40
CA ALA A 31 -6.12 -6.94 -14.69
C ALA A 31 -7.07 -5.74 -14.51
N HIS A 32 -8.29 -5.82 -15.02
CA HIS A 32 -9.32 -4.78 -14.82
C HIS A 32 -9.70 -4.58 -13.35
N PHE A 33 -9.84 -5.67 -12.60
CA PHE A 33 -10.07 -5.62 -11.15
C PHE A 33 -8.94 -4.89 -10.42
N MET A 34 -7.68 -5.23 -10.73
CA MET A 34 -6.51 -4.60 -10.14
C MET A 34 -6.38 -3.13 -10.51
N ASP A 35 -6.67 -2.76 -11.76
CA ASP A 35 -6.68 -1.35 -12.19
C ASP A 35 -7.68 -0.52 -11.40
N HIS A 36 -8.90 -1.01 -11.21
CA HIS A 36 -9.91 -0.34 -10.40
C HIS A 36 -9.49 -0.24 -8.92
N LEU A 37 -8.84 -1.27 -8.38
CA LEU A 37 -8.30 -1.24 -7.02
C LEU A 37 -7.22 -0.15 -6.86
N TYR A 38 -6.29 -0.07 -7.82
CA TYR A 38 -5.24 0.95 -7.82
C TYR A 38 -5.77 2.37 -8.00
N GLU A 39 -6.79 2.56 -8.85
CA GLU A 39 -7.46 3.86 -9.02
C GLU A 39 -8.08 4.33 -7.70
N ARG A 40 -8.74 3.42 -6.97
CA ARG A 40 -9.36 3.73 -5.68
C ARG A 40 -8.34 4.06 -4.60
N ILE A 41 -7.24 3.32 -4.53
CA ILE A 41 -6.11 3.63 -3.63
C ILE A 41 -5.56 5.02 -3.93
N THR A 42 -5.34 5.34 -5.20
CA THR A 42 -4.82 6.65 -5.62
C THR A 42 -5.78 7.77 -5.19
N THR A 43 -7.08 7.59 -5.44
CA THR A 43 -8.12 8.55 -5.04
C THR A 43 -8.11 8.82 -3.52
N PHE A 44 -7.96 7.77 -2.71
CA PHE A 44 -7.93 7.88 -1.25
C PHE A 44 -6.63 8.49 -0.72
N LEU A 45 -5.49 8.22 -1.37
CA LEU A 45 -4.22 8.89 -1.07
C LEU A 45 -4.26 10.38 -1.44
N ASP A 46 -4.99 10.78 -2.48
CA ASP A 46 -5.09 12.19 -2.87
C ASP A 46 -6.09 12.98 -2.00
N SER A 47 -6.95 12.29 -1.25
CA SER A 47 -7.96 12.90 -0.39
C SER A 47 -7.35 13.68 0.79
N ASN A 48 -8.07 14.71 1.24
CA ASN A 48 -7.73 15.46 2.46
C ASN A 48 -8.23 14.76 3.74
N GLU A 49 -9.04 13.71 3.61
CA GLU A 49 -9.59 12.98 4.75
C GLU A 49 -8.55 12.00 5.32
N VAL A 50 -8.13 12.21 6.57
CA VAL A 50 -7.10 11.37 7.22
C VAL A 50 -7.50 9.90 7.24
N SER A 51 -8.78 9.58 7.48
CA SER A 51 -9.29 8.22 7.50
C SER A 51 -9.15 7.49 6.15
N GLU A 52 -9.38 8.19 5.03
CA GLU A 52 -9.24 7.62 3.68
C GLU A 52 -7.77 7.32 3.37
N ASN A 53 -6.87 8.25 3.71
CA ASN A 53 -5.43 8.06 3.57
C ASN A 53 -4.93 6.86 4.38
N LEU A 54 -5.35 6.76 5.65
CA LEU A 54 -4.98 5.63 6.50
C LEU A 54 -5.55 4.30 5.96
N GLY A 55 -6.76 4.31 5.41
CA GLY A 55 -7.35 3.15 4.73
C GLY A 55 -6.55 2.72 3.50
N ALA A 56 -6.13 3.67 2.66
CA ALA A 56 -5.32 3.40 1.49
C ALA A 56 -3.94 2.81 1.85
N LEU A 57 -3.30 3.35 2.90
CA LEU A 57 -2.01 2.83 3.36
C LEU A 57 -2.11 1.39 3.88
N ARG A 58 -3.17 1.06 4.65
CA ARG A 58 -3.42 -0.34 5.07
C ARG A 58 -3.66 -1.26 3.89
N ALA A 59 -4.42 -0.80 2.89
CA ALA A 59 -4.64 -1.56 1.67
C ALA A 59 -3.32 -1.84 0.92
N ILE A 60 -2.43 -0.85 0.82
CA ILE A 60 -1.10 -1.05 0.22
C ILE A 60 -0.30 -2.07 1.03
N ASP A 61 -0.30 -1.99 2.36
CA ASP A 61 0.42 -2.93 3.23
C ASP A 61 0.02 -4.39 2.98
N GLU A 62 -1.28 -4.65 2.87
CA GLU A 62 -1.81 -5.98 2.56
C GLU A 62 -1.44 -6.45 1.14
N LEU A 63 -1.49 -5.54 0.17
CA LEU A 63 -1.16 -5.87 -1.22
C LEU A 63 0.33 -6.13 -1.43
N ILE A 64 1.21 -5.71 -0.52
CA ILE A 64 2.64 -6.06 -0.57
C ILE A 64 2.80 -7.59 -0.51
N ASP A 65 2.07 -8.25 0.37
CA ASP A 65 2.17 -9.70 0.61
C ASP A 65 1.47 -10.57 -0.45
N VAL A 66 0.61 -9.99 -1.28
CA VAL A 66 -0.07 -10.69 -2.37
C VAL A 66 0.95 -11.18 -3.40
N THR A 67 1.07 -12.49 -3.60
CA THR A 67 1.99 -13.04 -4.60
C THR A 67 1.28 -13.21 -5.94
N ILE A 68 1.48 -12.27 -6.86
CA ILE A 68 0.95 -12.33 -8.24
C ILE A 68 2.10 -12.33 -9.25
N SER A 69 1.85 -12.72 -10.50
CA SER A 69 2.92 -12.92 -11.49
C SER A 69 3.71 -11.65 -11.84
N GLU A 70 3.17 -10.45 -11.59
CA GLU A 70 3.77 -9.15 -11.92
C GLU A 70 4.33 -8.38 -10.71
N ASN A 71 5.05 -9.07 -9.81
CA ASN A 71 5.57 -8.46 -8.57
C ASN A 71 6.50 -7.24 -8.77
N ALA A 72 7.29 -7.18 -9.85
CA ALA A 72 8.21 -6.06 -10.09
C ALA A 72 7.47 -4.73 -10.36
N SER A 73 6.42 -4.77 -11.18
CA SER A 73 5.57 -3.61 -11.49
C SER A 73 4.83 -3.10 -10.25
N LYS A 74 4.44 -4.02 -9.37
CA LYS A 74 3.77 -3.73 -8.10
C LYS A 74 4.68 -2.94 -7.14
N VAL A 75 5.92 -3.40 -6.95
CA VAL A 75 6.90 -2.71 -6.07
C VAL A 75 7.19 -1.29 -6.54
N ALA A 76 7.36 -1.09 -7.86
CA ALA A 76 7.57 0.24 -8.43
C ALA A 76 6.37 1.17 -8.17
N LYS A 77 5.14 0.67 -8.34
CA LYS A 77 3.91 1.44 -8.09
C LYS A 77 3.78 1.82 -6.62
N PHE A 78 4.01 0.90 -5.68
CA PHE A 78 3.96 1.18 -4.25
C PHE A 78 5.05 2.15 -3.80
N SER A 79 6.25 2.04 -4.36
CA SER A 79 7.33 3.00 -4.11
C SER A 79 6.93 4.43 -4.51
N ASN A 80 6.22 4.58 -5.65
CA ASN A 80 5.71 5.88 -6.08
C ASN A 80 4.59 6.41 -5.17
N TYR A 81 3.71 5.56 -4.66
CA TYR A 81 2.69 5.97 -3.68
C TYR A 81 3.30 6.45 -2.36
N MET A 82 4.29 5.74 -1.83
CA MET A 82 4.99 6.16 -0.60
C MET A 82 5.68 7.49 -0.81
N ARG A 83 6.41 7.66 -1.92
CA ARG A 83 7.02 8.94 -2.31
C ARG A 83 5.99 10.09 -2.31
N ALA A 84 4.89 9.93 -3.03
CA ALA A 84 3.86 10.96 -3.14
C ALA A 84 3.21 11.27 -1.77
N THR A 85 3.03 10.25 -0.93
CA THR A 85 2.47 10.42 0.42
C THR A 85 3.40 11.25 1.29
N PHE A 86 4.70 10.97 1.31
CA PHE A 86 5.69 11.75 2.07
C PHE A 86 5.85 13.18 1.54
N GLU A 87 5.70 13.40 0.23
CA GLU A 87 5.79 14.73 -0.38
C GLU A 87 4.56 15.60 -0.05
N THR A 88 3.36 15.01 0.04
CA THR A 88 2.09 15.74 0.10
C THR A 88 1.43 15.78 1.47
N LYS A 89 1.63 14.76 2.31
CA LYS A 89 0.95 14.63 3.60
C LYS A 89 1.81 15.15 4.73
N ARG A 90 1.16 15.76 5.72
CA ARG A 90 1.81 16.34 6.91
C ARG A 90 1.21 15.84 8.23
N ASP A 91 0.14 15.05 8.15
CA ASP A 91 -0.49 14.46 9.31
C ASP A 91 0.43 13.39 9.93
N PRO A 92 0.72 13.45 11.26
CA PRO A 92 1.62 12.51 11.91
C PRO A 92 1.16 11.06 11.83
N GLU A 93 -0.14 10.78 11.90
CA GLU A 93 -0.65 9.41 11.86
C GLU A 93 -0.44 8.79 10.47
N ILE A 94 -0.69 9.58 9.42
CA ILE A 94 -0.41 9.19 8.03
C ILE A 94 1.07 8.89 7.85
N LEU A 95 1.96 9.79 8.29
CA LEU A 95 3.41 9.64 8.10
C LEU A 95 3.98 8.45 8.87
N VAL A 96 3.48 8.19 10.08
CA VAL A 96 3.88 7.02 10.87
C VAL A 96 3.46 5.72 10.17
N LEU A 97 2.22 5.64 9.67
CA LEU A 97 1.75 4.46 8.96
C LEU A 97 2.50 4.27 7.63
N ALA A 98 2.67 5.32 6.84
CA ALA A 98 3.43 5.27 5.59
C ALA A 98 4.87 4.79 5.80
N SER A 99 5.51 5.18 6.91
CA SER A 99 6.86 4.71 7.26
C SER A 99 6.89 3.20 7.55
N LYS A 100 5.85 2.65 8.17
CA LYS A 100 5.73 1.21 8.42
C LYS A 100 5.55 0.44 7.11
N VAL A 101 4.66 0.92 6.24
CA VAL A 101 4.40 0.34 4.91
C VAL A 101 5.67 0.38 4.05
N LEU A 102 6.38 1.51 4.03
CA LEU A 102 7.68 1.63 3.35
C LEU A 102 8.69 0.61 3.88
N GLY A 103 8.77 0.46 5.20
CA GLY A 103 9.65 -0.53 5.82
C GLY A 103 9.27 -1.97 5.45
N HIS A 104 7.97 -2.26 5.30
CA HIS A 104 7.50 -3.56 4.83
C HIS A 104 7.87 -3.78 3.36
N LEU A 105 7.60 -2.80 2.49
CA LEU A 105 7.95 -2.83 1.07
C LEU A 105 9.45 -3.09 0.83
N ALA A 106 10.30 -2.44 1.64
CA ALA A 106 11.74 -2.62 1.58
C ALA A 106 12.21 -4.04 1.98
N ARG A 107 11.44 -4.76 2.80
CA ARG A 107 11.77 -6.14 3.24
C ARG A 107 11.20 -7.20 2.31
N SER A 108 10.05 -6.92 1.69
CA SER A 108 9.33 -7.86 0.82
C SER A 108 9.89 -7.93 -0.60
N GLY A 109 10.70 -6.95 -1.01
CA GLY A 109 11.30 -6.91 -2.35
C GLY A 109 12.81 -7.19 -2.39
N ASP A 110 13.23 -8.08 -3.29
CA ASP A 110 14.59 -8.11 -3.89
C ASP A 110 14.84 -6.88 -4.82
N ALA A 111 13.84 -6.02 -5.02
CA ALA A 111 13.82 -4.97 -6.05
C ALA A 111 13.92 -3.52 -5.52
N MET A 112 13.63 -3.27 -4.23
CA MET A 112 13.73 -1.92 -3.68
C MET A 112 15.15 -1.67 -3.18
N THR A 113 15.83 -0.66 -3.73
CA THR A 113 17.21 -0.35 -3.35
C THR A 113 17.26 0.49 -2.07
N ALA A 114 18.33 0.33 -1.28
CA ALA A 114 18.56 1.11 -0.06
C ALA A 114 18.53 2.62 -0.32
N ASP A 115 19.08 3.08 -1.45
CA ASP A 115 19.08 4.49 -1.86
C ASP A 115 17.67 5.07 -2.01
N GLU A 116 16.71 4.29 -2.52
CA GLU A 116 15.33 4.76 -2.67
C GLU A 116 14.63 4.85 -1.31
N VAL A 117 14.92 3.92 -0.38
CA VAL A 117 14.43 4.01 1.01
C VAL A 117 14.97 5.27 1.68
N GLU A 118 16.27 5.54 1.57
CA GLU A 118 16.90 6.73 2.15
C GLU A 118 16.28 8.03 1.63
N ARG A 119 16.07 8.11 0.31
CA ARG A 119 15.46 9.28 -0.34
C ARG A 119 14.06 9.59 0.20
N GLN A 120 13.23 8.57 0.42
CA GLN A 120 11.88 8.74 0.92
C GLN A 120 11.85 9.11 2.40
N VAL A 121 12.68 8.45 3.22
CA VAL A 121 12.79 8.79 4.65
C VAL A 121 13.24 10.23 4.83
N LYS A 122 14.19 10.70 4.02
CA LYS A 122 14.63 12.10 4.08
C LYS A 122 13.50 13.07 3.73
N ALA A 123 12.73 12.80 2.68
CA ALA A 123 11.58 13.63 2.31
C ALA A 123 10.53 13.72 3.42
N ALA A 124 10.35 12.65 4.20
CA ALA A 124 9.43 12.63 5.35
C ALA A 124 9.87 13.54 6.51
N LEU A 125 11.16 13.85 6.61
CA LEU A 125 11.77 14.63 7.69
C LEU A 125 11.95 16.12 7.36
N GLU A 126 11.76 16.51 6.10
CA GLU A 126 11.84 17.89 5.58
C GLU A 126 10.49 18.62 5.67
#